data_AF-A0A1B1UJW0-F1
#
_entry.id   AF-A0A1B1UJW0-F1
#
_cell.length_a   1.000
_cell.length_b   1.000
_cell.length_c   1.000
_cell.angle_alpha   90.00
_cell.angle_beta   90.00
_cell.angle_gamma   90.00
#
_symmetry.space_group_name_H-M   'P 1'
#
loop_
_entity.id
_entity.type
_entity.pdbx_description
1 polymer ?
#
loop_
_entity_poly.entity_id
_entity_poly.type
_entity_poly.pdbx_seq_one_letter_code
_entity_poly.pdbx_strand_id
1 'polypeptide(L)'
;MRQLTSGFKDAPVLAFFTTDPIEEEIRTVDPIIRSLLVPGASAPKLITREMLTLLRPGTVLVDVAIDQGGCFEASRATIHVEPTFDVDGIIHYCVATYLAVCRGR
;
A
#
# COMPACT_ATOMS: atom_id res chain seq x y z
N MET A 1 -11.94 3.71 -8.39
CA MET A 1 -11.23 4.99 -8.14
C MET A 1 -12.06 6.05 -7.38
N ARG A 2 -13.40 5.95 -7.28
CA ARG A 2 -14.26 7.02 -6.72
C ARG A 2 -14.38 7.06 -5.17
N GLN A 3 -14.10 5.95 -4.48
CA GLN A 3 -14.27 5.85 -3.02
C GLN A 3 -13.06 6.36 -2.20
N LEU A 4 -11.83 6.15 -2.67
CA LEU A 4 -10.64 6.73 -2.01
C LEU A 4 -10.57 8.26 -2.22
N THR A 5 -11.08 8.76 -3.34
CA THR A 5 -10.97 10.18 -3.72
C THR A 5 -12.00 11.08 -3.05
N SER A 6 -13.11 10.56 -2.50
CA SER A 6 -14.08 11.41 -1.78
C SER A 6 -13.64 11.77 -0.36
N GLY A 7 -12.85 10.92 0.31
CA GLY A 7 -12.33 11.17 1.66
C GLY A 7 -10.97 11.88 1.70
N PHE A 8 -10.19 11.77 0.63
CA PHE A 8 -8.80 12.26 0.57
C PHE A 8 -8.54 13.16 -0.64
N LYS A 9 -9.57 13.84 -1.16
CA LYS A 9 -9.54 14.58 -2.43
C LYS A 9 -8.42 15.61 -2.52
N ASP A 10 -8.04 16.18 -1.39
CA ASP A 10 -7.01 17.22 -1.25
C ASP A 10 -5.82 16.76 -0.39
N ALA A 11 -5.74 15.46 -0.07
CA ALA A 11 -4.64 14.93 0.71
C ALA A 11 -3.37 14.88 -0.17
N PRO A 12 -2.23 15.45 0.27
CA PRO A 12 -0.97 15.22 -0.41
C PRO A 12 -0.70 13.71 -0.45
N VAL A 13 -0.31 13.21 -1.62
CA VAL A 13 0.01 11.79 -1.84
C VAL A 13 1.51 11.68 -1.95
N LEU A 14 2.11 10.92 -1.04
CA LEU A 14 3.54 10.66 -1.07
C LEU A 14 3.78 9.31 -1.76
N ALA A 15 4.50 9.36 -2.88
CA ALA A 15 4.83 8.19 -3.68
C ALA A 15 6.32 7.86 -3.51
N PHE A 16 6.61 6.62 -3.13
CA PHE A 16 7.99 6.13 -3.01
C PHE A 16 8.30 5.15 -4.14
N PHE A 17 9.45 5.35 -4.77
CA PHE A 17 10.01 4.50 -5.83
C PHE A 17 11.47 4.21 -5.48
N THR A 18 11.69 3.41 -4.46
CA THR A 18 13.03 2.99 -4.05
C THR A 18 13.02 1.49 -3.76
N THR A 19 14.21 0.89 -3.78
CA THR A 19 14.44 -0.48 -3.30
C THR A 19 14.83 -0.53 -1.83
N ASP A 20 15.13 0.62 -1.23
CA ASP A 20 15.64 0.73 0.13
C ASP A 20 14.51 0.99 1.15
N PRO A 21 14.61 0.48 2.40
CA PRO A 21 13.68 0.80 3.47
C PRO A 21 13.64 2.31 3.77
N ILE A 22 12.45 2.85 4.04
CA ILE A 22 12.19 4.29 4.18
C ILE A 22 11.92 4.72 5.64
N GLU A 23 12.59 4.08 6.60
CA GLU A 23 12.26 4.18 8.04
C GLU A 23 12.28 5.61 8.61
N GLU A 24 13.21 6.44 8.17
CA GLU A 24 13.33 7.82 8.65
C GLU A 24 12.27 8.72 7.98
N GLU A 25 11.96 8.48 6.71
CA GLU A 25 11.00 9.26 5.95
C GLU A 25 9.55 9.02 6.42
N ILE A 26 9.19 7.78 6.79
CA ILE A 26 7.80 7.40 7.13
C ILE A 26 7.22 8.10 8.36
N ARG A 27 8.05 8.63 9.25
CA ARG A 27 7.59 9.34 10.45
C ARG A 27 6.89 10.66 10.13
N THR A 28 7.21 11.24 8.98
CA THR A 28 6.68 12.54 8.54
C THR A 28 5.72 12.44 7.36
N VAL A 29 5.50 11.22 6.87
CA VAL A 29 4.78 10.95 5.64
C VAL A 29 3.30 11.30 5.75
N ASP A 30 2.78 11.78 4.62
CA ASP A 30 1.39 12.10 4.35
C ASP A 30 0.42 10.93 4.57
N PRO A 31 -0.90 11.21 4.69
CA PRO A 31 -1.88 10.16 4.95
C PRO A 31 -2.04 9.14 3.82
N ILE A 32 -1.32 9.26 2.70
CA ILE A 32 -1.35 8.28 1.61
C ILE A 32 0.07 7.95 1.16
N ILE A 33 0.43 6.67 1.27
CA ILE A 33 1.68 6.10 0.77
C ILE A 33 1.38 5.21 -0.41
N ARG A 34 2.02 5.46 -1.56
CA ARG A 34 1.88 4.59 -2.74
C ARG A 34 3.19 3.91 -3.09
N SER A 35 3.14 2.59 -3.25
CA SER A 35 4.22 1.81 -3.83
C SER A 35 3.95 1.50 -5.30
N LEU A 36 5.02 1.45 -6.10
CA LEU A 36 5.01 0.92 -7.45
C LEU A 36 6.28 0.08 -7.63
N LEU A 37 6.15 -1.09 -8.25
CA LEU A 37 7.30 -1.92 -8.58
C LEU A 37 7.65 -1.82 -10.07
N VAL A 38 8.95 -1.73 -10.37
CA VAL A 38 9.49 -1.85 -11.72
C VAL A 38 9.51 -3.33 -12.13
N PRO A 39 9.05 -3.70 -13.34
CA PRO A 39 8.97 -5.10 -13.77
C PRO A 39 10.30 -5.85 -13.71
N GLY A 40 10.29 -7.08 -13.19
CA GLY A 40 11.42 -8.02 -13.31
C GLY A 40 11.91 -8.66 -12.00
N ALA A 41 11.45 -8.22 -10.84
CA ALA A 41 11.80 -8.79 -9.54
C ALA A 41 10.59 -8.84 -8.59
N SER A 42 10.70 -9.60 -7.49
CA SER A 42 9.75 -9.51 -6.38
C SER A 42 9.86 -8.14 -5.71
N ALA A 43 8.75 -7.57 -5.26
CA ALA A 43 8.79 -6.29 -4.58
C ALA A 43 9.61 -6.41 -3.27
N PRO A 44 10.64 -5.57 -3.05
CA PRO A 44 11.25 -5.47 -1.73
C PRO A 44 10.21 -4.92 -0.74
N LYS A 45 10.31 -5.35 0.52
CA LYS A 45 9.44 -4.88 1.60
C LYS A 45 9.95 -3.51 2.07
N LEU A 46 9.29 -2.45 1.63
CA LEU A 46 9.65 -1.06 1.94
C LEU A 46 9.21 -0.66 3.35
N ILE A 47 8.10 -1.23 3.82
CA ILE A 47 7.55 -1.02 5.15
C ILE A 47 7.29 -2.40 5.76
N THR A 48 7.99 -2.70 6.85
CA THR A 48 7.76 -3.92 7.66
C THR A 48 6.54 -3.75 8.55
N ARG A 49 6.07 -4.84 9.16
CA ARG A 49 4.93 -4.77 10.08
C ARG A 49 5.22 -3.89 11.29
N GLU A 50 6.44 -3.93 11.81
CA GLU A 50 6.86 -3.15 12.99
C GLU A 50 6.86 -1.65 12.69
N MET A 51 7.22 -1.28 11.47
CA MET A 51 7.25 0.11 11.00
C MET A 51 5.85 0.75 10.93
N LEU A 52 4.77 -0.04 10.94
CA LEU A 52 3.40 0.51 10.99
C LEU A 52 3.18 1.39 12.22
N THR A 53 3.85 1.10 13.34
CA THR A 53 3.77 1.89 14.57
C THR A 53 4.37 3.29 14.44
N LEU A 54 5.21 3.50 13.42
CA LEU A 54 5.83 4.79 13.12
C LEU A 54 4.95 5.68 12.25
N LEU A 55 3.90 5.11 11.65
CA LEU A 55 2.93 5.82 10.83
C LEU A 55 1.87 6.49 11.70
N ARG A 56 1.28 7.56 11.16
CA ARG A 56 0.13 8.20 11.80
C ARG A 56 -1.11 7.31 11.65
N PRO A 57 -1.91 7.09 12.72
CA PRO A 57 -3.18 6.39 12.59
C PRO A 57 -4.07 7.04 11.51
N GLY A 58 -4.75 6.20 10.73
CA GLY A 58 -5.53 6.61 9.56
C GLY A 58 -4.70 6.81 8.28
N THR A 59 -3.39 6.59 8.32
CA THR A 59 -2.57 6.52 7.09
C THR A 59 -3.08 5.41 6.18
N VAL A 60 -3.15 5.70 4.89
CA VAL A 60 -3.60 4.78 3.84
C VAL A 60 -2.38 4.29 3.04
N LEU A 61 -2.13 3.00 3.11
CA LEU A 61 -1.12 2.31 2.30
C LEU A 61 -1.76 1.78 1.01
N VAL A 62 -1.35 2.31 -0.13
CA VAL A 62 -1.81 1.91 -1.47
C VAL A 62 -0.74 1.04 -2.13
N ASP A 63 -0.97 -0.27 -2.15
CA ASP A 63 -0.02 -1.24 -2.69
C ASP A 63 -0.40 -1.64 -4.12
N VAL A 64 0.22 -1.01 -5.12
CA VAL A 64 -0.03 -1.32 -6.53
C VAL A 64 0.71 -2.59 -6.96
N ALA A 65 1.77 -2.98 -6.24
CA ALA A 65 2.58 -4.15 -6.53
C ALA A 65 2.01 -5.44 -5.90
N ILE A 66 0.75 -5.43 -5.47
CA ILE A 66 0.15 -6.55 -4.73
C ILE A 66 0.16 -7.86 -5.54
N ASP A 67 0.03 -7.78 -6.86
CA ASP A 67 0.07 -8.92 -7.78
C ASP A 67 1.47 -9.57 -7.87
N GLN A 68 2.49 -8.93 -7.29
CA GLN A 68 3.88 -9.38 -7.20
C GLN A 68 4.33 -9.59 -5.74
N GLY A 69 3.38 -9.77 -4.83
CA GLY A 69 3.63 -10.03 -3.41
C GLY A 69 3.62 -8.80 -2.52
N GLY A 70 3.38 -7.60 -3.08
CA GLY A 70 3.22 -6.35 -2.35
C GLY A 70 4.52 -5.76 -1.77
N CYS A 71 4.58 -4.44 -1.69
CA CYS A 71 5.72 -3.70 -1.13
C CYS A 71 5.65 -3.53 0.39
N PHE A 72 4.51 -3.81 1.01
CA PHE A 72 4.38 -3.77 2.47
C PHE A 72 4.24 -5.18 3.02
N GLU A 73 4.83 -5.45 4.17
CA GLU A 73 4.80 -6.79 4.76
C GLU A 73 3.39 -7.18 5.21
N ALA A 74 2.63 -6.22 5.75
CA ALA A 74 1.24 -6.42 6.16
C ALA A 74 0.23 -6.38 4.99
N SER A 75 0.68 -6.15 3.75
CA SER A 75 -0.21 -6.15 2.59
C SER A 75 -0.81 -7.52 2.31
N ARG A 76 -2.11 -7.53 2.00
CA ARG A 76 -2.86 -8.70 1.54
C ARG A 76 -3.75 -8.28 0.38
N ALA A 77 -3.83 -9.12 -0.65
CA ALA A 77 -4.71 -8.87 -1.79
C ALA A 77 -6.16 -8.69 -1.35
N THR A 78 -6.78 -7.63 -1.85
CA THR A 78 -8.20 -7.30 -1.70
C THR A 78 -8.89 -7.33 -3.06
N ILE A 79 -10.22 -7.26 -3.05
CA ILE A 79 -11.05 -7.24 -4.26
C ILE A 79 -11.87 -5.97 -4.30
N HIS A 80 -12.33 -5.57 -5.49
CA HIS A 80 -13.05 -4.30 -5.66
C HIS A 80 -14.29 -4.12 -4.77
N VAL A 81 -14.95 -5.21 -4.36
CA VAL A 81 -16.11 -5.18 -3.46
C VAL A 81 -15.73 -4.95 -1.99
N GLU A 82 -14.53 -5.36 -1.59
CA GLU A 82 -13.97 -5.16 -0.25
C GLU A 82 -12.52 -4.67 -0.40
N PRO A 83 -12.32 -3.39 -0.76
CA PRO A 83 -11.04 -2.91 -1.29
C PRO A 83 -10.03 -2.50 -0.23
N THR A 84 -10.44 -2.49 1.05
CA THR A 84 -9.61 -2.02 2.16
C THR A 84 -9.74 -2.90 3.39
N PHE A 85 -8.69 -2.92 4.21
CA PHE A 85 -8.71 -3.49 5.55
C PHE A 85 -7.83 -2.65 6.49
N ASP A 86 -8.05 -2.75 7.80
CA ASP A 86 -7.24 -2.07 8.82
C ASP A 86 -6.24 -3.04 9.43
N VAL A 87 -5.01 -2.56 9.63
CA VAL A 87 -3.98 -3.23 10.43
C VAL A 87 -3.37 -2.19 11.35
N ASP A 88 -3.55 -2.37 12.67
CA ASP A 88 -2.94 -1.53 13.69
C ASP A 88 -3.26 -0.02 13.51
N GLY A 89 -4.46 0.29 13.01
CA GLY A 89 -4.92 1.66 12.75
C GLY A 89 -4.45 2.23 11.41
N ILE A 90 -3.83 1.42 10.56
CA ILE A 90 -3.37 1.77 9.21
C ILE A 90 -4.27 1.10 8.18
N ILE A 91 -4.77 1.89 7.23
CA ILE A 91 -5.69 1.42 6.20
C ILE A 91 -4.89 0.89 5.02
N HIS A 92 -5.05 -0.37 4.67
CA HIS A 92 -4.44 -0.97 3.48
C HIS A 92 -5.42 -0.99 2.32
N TYR A 93 -5.02 -0.46 1.18
CA TYR A 93 -5.71 -0.56 -0.11
C TYR A 93 -4.81 -1.32 -1.09
N CYS A 94 -5.12 -2.59 -1.31
CA CYS A 94 -4.25 -3.51 -2.05
C CYS A 94 -5.09 -4.31 -3.06
N VAL A 95 -5.84 -3.61 -3.92
CA VAL A 95 -6.78 -4.27 -4.83
C VAL A 95 -6.01 -4.93 -5.97
N ALA A 96 -6.07 -6.27 -6.01
CA ALA A 96 -5.45 -7.05 -7.07
C ALA A 96 -6.09 -6.76 -8.42
N THR A 97 -5.30 -6.77 -9.49
CA THR A 97 -5.86 -6.61 -10.83
C THR A 97 -6.64 -7.86 -11.23
N TYR A 98 -7.63 -7.70 -12.12
CA TYR A 98 -8.45 -8.81 -12.64
C TYR A 98 -7.60 -9.99 -13.16
N LEU A 99 -6.44 -9.68 -13.76
CA LEU A 99 -5.55 -10.69 -14.31
C LEU A 99 -4.92 -11.58 -13.23
N ALA A 100 -4.58 -11.01 -12.06
CA ALA A 100 -4.03 -11.76 -10.94
C ALA A 100 -5.09 -12.63 -10.26
N VAL A 101 -6.32 -12.14 -10.12
CA VAL A 101 -7.45 -12.90 -9.53
C VAL A 101 -7.74 -14.19 -10.32
N CYS A 102 -7.62 -14.16 -11.65
CA CYS A 102 -7.92 -15.32 -12.49
C CYS A 102 -6.80 -16.39 -12.51
N ARG A 103 -5.55 -16.05 -12.14
CA ARG A 103 -4.43 -16.99 -12.12
C ARG A 103 -4.36 -17.88 -10.87
N GLY A 104 -5.19 -17.59 -9.86
CA GLY A 104 -5.31 -18.37 -8.63
C GLY A 104 -6.41 -19.44 -8.63
N ARG A 105 -6.91 -19.84 -9.81
CA ARG A 105 -7.83 -20.97 -10.01
C ARG A 105 -7.27 -21.98 -10.98
#